data_AF-G2YFU6-F1
#
_entry.id   AF-G2YFU6-F1
#
_cell.length_a   1.000
_cell.length_b   1.000
_cell.length_c   1.000
_cell.angle_alpha   90.00
_cell.angle_beta   90.00
_cell.angle_gamma   90.00
#
_symmetry.space_group_name_H-M   'P 1'
#
loop_
_entity.id
_entity.type
_entity.pdbx_description
1 polymer ?
#
loop_
_entity_poly.entity_id
_entity_poly.type
_entity_poly.pdbx_seq_one_letter_code
_entity_poly.pdbx_strand_id
1 'polypeptide(L)'
;MERILMSRSRIFAALLTGTAKVKAAWLTEIVHPPQNEEETTSLIEEFWPTVEKANETSYRAESKVSKDNIIFTSKDKPMLRAEKEFIQRESTLTEFGWSWTPCMNEVIIVW
;
A
#
# COMPACT_ATOMS: atom_id res chain seq x y z
N MET A 1 2.47 1.97 -10.46
CA MET A 1 1.25 1.29 -9.93
C MET A 1 0.43 2.08 -8.91
N GLU A 2 1.05 2.81 -7.97
CA GLU A 2 0.39 3.38 -6.78
C GLU A 2 -0.76 4.35 -7.11
N ARG A 3 -0.63 5.12 -8.21
CA ARG A 3 -1.66 6.04 -8.72
C ARG A 3 -2.99 5.35 -9.07
N ILE A 4 -2.96 4.09 -9.48
CA ILE A 4 -4.17 3.32 -9.81
C ILE A 4 -4.94 2.98 -8.54
N LEU A 5 -4.22 2.69 -7.44
CA LEU A 5 -4.83 2.45 -6.14
C LEU A 5 -5.43 3.74 -5.58
N MET A 6 -4.67 4.84 -5.64
CA MET A 6 -5.08 6.15 -5.12
C MET A 6 -6.22 6.81 -5.91
N SER A 7 -6.64 6.27 -7.06
CA SER A 7 -7.74 6.84 -7.84
C SER A 7 -9.12 6.67 -7.18
N ARG A 8 -9.22 5.88 -6.10
CA ARG A 8 -10.45 5.76 -5.29
C ARG A 8 -10.45 6.77 -4.16
N SER A 9 -11.55 7.50 -3.98
CA SER A 9 -11.73 8.55 -2.95
C SER A 9 -11.61 8.07 -1.50
N ARG A 10 -11.59 6.75 -1.25
CA ARG A 10 -11.50 6.15 0.09
C ARG A 10 -10.07 5.87 0.55
N ILE A 11 -9.11 5.88 -0.37
CA ILE A 11 -7.69 5.66 -0.09
C ILE A 11 -7.03 7.02 0.11
N PHE A 12 -6.45 7.21 1.28
CA PHE A 12 -5.67 8.40 1.59
C PHE A 12 -4.25 8.28 1.00
N ALA A 13 -3.62 7.13 1.19
CA ALA A 13 -2.28 6.85 0.71
C ALA A 13 -2.09 5.36 0.43
N ALA A 14 -1.20 5.02 -0.51
CA ALA A 14 -0.83 3.64 -0.79
C ALA A 14 0.66 3.55 -1.15
N LEU A 15 1.37 2.61 -0.53
CA LEU A 15 2.78 2.33 -0.80
C LEU A 15 2.93 0.86 -1.23
N LEU A 16 3.47 0.64 -2.42
CA LEU A 16 3.87 -0.70 -2.87
C LEU A 16 5.21 -1.03 -2.24
N THR A 17 5.37 -2.15 -1.55
CA THR A 17 6.63 -2.46 -0.87
C THR A 17 6.93 -3.96 -0.86
N GLY A 18 8.19 -4.32 -0.69
CA GLY A 18 8.59 -5.68 -0.43
C GLY A 18 8.45 -5.97 1.06
N THR A 19 7.83 -7.10 1.41
CA THR A 19 8.00 -7.63 2.76
C THR A 19 9.36 -8.35 2.86
N ALA A 20 9.75 -8.85 4.03
CA ALA A 20 10.87 -9.78 4.13
C ALA A 20 10.66 -11.09 3.31
N LYS A 21 9.47 -11.28 2.71
CA LYS A 21 9.13 -12.36 1.78
C LYS A 21 9.37 -11.90 0.34
N VAL A 22 9.57 -12.86 -0.56
CA VAL A 22 9.87 -12.68 -2.01
C VAL A 22 8.71 -12.01 -2.81
N LYS A 23 7.64 -11.56 -2.15
CA LYS A 23 6.44 -11.01 -2.80
C LYS A 23 6.14 -9.59 -2.34
N ALA A 24 5.67 -8.80 -3.28
CA ALA A 24 5.15 -7.46 -3.03
C ALA A 24 3.95 -7.46 -2.08
N ALA A 25 3.80 -6.35 -1.35
CA ALA A 25 2.69 -6.02 -0.49
C ALA A 25 2.28 -4.56 -0.65
N TRP A 26 1.00 -4.28 -0.41
CA TRP A 26 0.46 -2.92 -0.35
C TRP A 26 0.32 -2.51 1.10
N LEU A 27 0.98 -1.42 1.51
CA LEU A 27 0.64 -0.71 2.73
C LEU A 27 -0.34 0.41 2.35
N THR A 28 -1.56 0.36 2.85
CA THR A 28 -2.65 1.26 2.44
C THR A 28 -3.20 2.02 3.64
N GLU A 29 -3.24 3.34 3.53
CA GLU A 29 -3.92 4.21 4.49
C GLU A 29 -5.29 4.60 3.93
N ILE A 30 -6.34 4.34 4.70
CA ILE A 30 -7.72 4.64 4.33
C ILE A 30 -8.36 5.55 5.37
N VAL A 31 -9.33 6.36 4.94
CA VAL A 31 -10.01 7.36 5.79
C VAL A 31 -10.67 6.72 7.02
N HIS A 32 -11.20 5.50 6.85
CA HIS A 32 -11.82 4.71 7.91
C HIS A 32 -11.15 3.33 7.96
N PRO A 33 -10.07 3.15 8.76
CA PRO A 33 -9.37 1.88 8.85
C PRO A 33 -10.28 0.80 9.45
N PRO A 34 -10.17 -0.47 9.01
CA PRO A 34 -10.98 -1.55 9.56
C PRO A 34 -10.68 -1.74 11.04
N GLN A 35 -11.72 -1.99 11.83
CA GLN A 35 -11.59 -2.24 13.27
C GLN A 35 -11.56 -3.73 13.62
N ASN A 36 -11.96 -4.60 12.69
CA ASN A 36 -12.04 -6.04 12.88
C ASN A 36 -11.67 -6.80 11.59
N GLU A 37 -11.52 -8.13 11.70
CA GLU A 37 -11.13 -8.99 10.58
C GLU A 37 -12.20 -9.07 9.47
N GLU A 38 -13.48 -8.95 9.83
CA GLU A 38 -14.60 -8.99 8.88
C GLU A 38 -14.63 -7.75 7.98
N GLU A 39 -14.45 -6.57 8.57
CA GLU A 39 -14.28 -5.30 7.86
C GLU A 39 -13.03 -5.33 6.99
N THR A 40 -11.93 -5.89 7.52
CA THR A 40 -10.68 -6.04 6.76
C THR A 40 -10.91 -6.88 5.52
N THR A 41 -11.55 -8.04 5.67
CA THR A 41 -11.86 -8.96 4.55
C THR A 41 -12.79 -8.29 3.53
N SER A 42 -13.83 -7.62 4.01
CA SER A 42 -14.79 -6.90 3.15
C SER A 42 -14.11 -5.79 2.36
N LEU A 43 -13.20 -5.03 2.99
CA LEU A 43 -12.41 -4.01 2.31
C LEU A 43 -11.45 -4.64 1.30
N ILE A 44 -10.75 -5.72 1.63
CA ILE A 44 -9.88 -6.43 0.68
C ILE A 44 -10.67 -6.83 -0.58
N GLU A 45 -11.85 -7.42 -0.42
CA GLU A 45 -12.70 -7.79 -1.56
C GLU A 45 -13.17 -6.56 -2.36
N GLU A 46 -13.50 -5.45 -1.68
CA GLU A 46 -13.88 -4.20 -2.33
C GLU A 46 -12.73 -3.58 -3.16
N PHE A 47 -11.50 -3.66 -2.64
CA PHE A 47 -10.29 -3.10 -3.23
C PHE A 47 -9.65 -4.02 -4.27
N TRP A 48 -9.92 -5.33 -4.22
CA TRP A 48 -9.28 -6.33 -5.05
C TRP A 48 -9.32 -6.03 -6.55
N PRO A 49 -10.44 -5.58 -7.16
CA PRO A 49 -10.47 -5.26 -8.59
C PRO A 49 -9.51 -4.14 -8.99
N THR A 50 -9.22 -3.20 -8.08
CA THR A 50 -8.25 -2.13 -8.32
C THR A 50 -6.82 -2.65 -8.19
N VAL A 51 -6.57 -3.55 -7.24
CA VAL A 51 -5.27 -4.23 -7.09
C VAL A 51 -4.98 -5.14 -8.28
N GLU A 52 -5.97 -5.87 -8.81
CA GLU A 52 -5.83 -6.67 -10.03
C GLU A 52 -5.41 -5.80 -11.22
N LYS A 53 -6.08 -4.67 -11.44
CA LYS A 53 -5.67 -3.70 -12.48
C LYS A 53 -4.24 -3.19 -12.26
N ALA A 54 -3.84 -2.91 -11.03
CA ALA A 54 -2.47 -2.53 -10.74
C ALA A 54 -1.48 -3.67 -11.05
N ASN A 55 -1.81 -4.92 -10.70
CA ASN A 55 -1.02 -6.10 -11.00
C ASN A 55 -0.90 -6.38 -12.51
N GLU A 56 -1.91 -6.05 -13.31
CA GLU A 56 -1.85 -6.17 -14.78
C GLU A 56 -0.84 -5.20 -15.41
N THR A 57 -0.62 -4.03 -14.79
CA THR A 57 0.43 -3.10 -15.23
C THR A 57 1.84 -3.55 -14.87
N SER A 58 1.98 -4.55 -13.99
CA SER A 58 3.27 -5.16 -13.65
C SER A 58 3.69 -6.21 -14.66
N TYR A 59 4.86 -6.03 -15.26
CA TYR A 59 5.50 -7.08 -16.07
C TYR A 59 6.16 -8.18 -15.21
N ARG A 60 6.64 -7.83 -14.02
CA ARG A 60 7.36 -8.74 -13.11
C ARG A 60 6.39 -9.54 -12.25
N ALA A 61 6.65 -10.84 -12.10
CA ALA A 61 5.83 -11.69 -11.24
C ALA A 61 6.01 -11.33 -9.75
N GLU A 62 7.22 -10.92 -9.37
CA GLU A 62 7.56 -10.51 -8.00
C GLU A 62 6.86 -9.21 -7.55
N SER A 63 6.41 -8.37 -8.49
CA SER A 63 5.71 -7.11 -8.19
C SER A 63 4.18 -7.27 -8.09
N LYS A 64 3.65 -8.45 -8.39
CA LYS A 64 2.21 -8.73 -8.25
C LYS A 64 1.86 -9.00 -6.78
N VAL A 65 0.83 -8.32 -6.29
CA VAL A 65 0.37 -8.39 -4.90
C VAL A 65 -0.82 -9.35 -4.78
N SER A 66 -0.76 -10.27 -3.82
CA SER A 66 -1.89 -11.14 -3.44
C SER A 66 -2.80 -10.47 -2.41
N LYS A 67 -4.05 -10.94 -2.28
CA LYS A 67 -5.01 -10.45 -1.26
C LYS A 67 -4.43 -10.45 0.16
N ASP A 68 -3.72 -11.52 0.52
CA ASP A 68 -3.09 -11.68 1.84
C ASP A 68 -1.95 -10.68 2.12
N ASN A 69 -1.50 -9.96 1.09
CA ASN A 69 -0.42 -8.97 1.17
C ASN A 69 -0.96 -7.53 1.03
N ILE A 70 -2.24 -7.30 1.29
CA ILE A 70 -2.84 -5.97 1.41
C ILE A 70 -2.96 -5.66 2.89
N ILE A 71 -2.24 -4.65 3.34
CA ILE A 71 -2.10 -4.30 4.75
C ILE A 71 -2.62 -2.89 4.95
N PHE A 72 -3.56 -2.72 5.88
CA PHE A 72 -4.10 -1.41 6.22
C PHE A 72 -3.39 -0.81 7.43
N THR A 73 -3.16 0.49 7.40
CA THR A 73 -2.70 1.23 8.58
C THR A 73 -3.83 1.33 9.60
N SER A 74 -3.48 1.47 10.88
CA SER A 74 -4.45 1.79 11.93
C SER A 74 -4.54 3.31 12.13
N LYS A 75 -5.61 3.77 12.78
CA LYS A 75 -5.76 5.19 13.13
C LYS A 75 -4.63 5.69 14.04
N ASP A 76 -4.13 4.82 14.91
CA ASP A 76 -3.07 5.14 15.87
C ASP A 76 -1.67 5.08 15.25
N LYS A 77 -1.53 4.46 14.08
CA LYS A 77 -0.27 4.33 13.35
C LYS A 77 -0.46 4.65 11.86
N PRO A 78 -0.67 5.94 11.51
CA PRO A 78 -0.73 6.37 10.11
C PRO A 78 0.66 6.36 9.45
N MET A 79 0.72 6.54 8.13
CA MET A 79 1.99 6.75 7.45
C MET A 79 2.65 8.05 7.88
N LEU A 80 3.98 8.04 8.01
CA LEU A 80 4.74 9.21 8.40
C LEU A 80 4.76 10.24 7.26
N ARG A 81 4.61 11.51 7.62
CA ARG A 81 4.59 12.62 6.67
C ARG A 81 5.60 13.69 7.04
N ALA A 82 6.26 14.25 6.03
CA ALA A 82 7.09 15.44 6.16
C ALA A 82 6.23 16.69 6.22
N GLU A 83 6.87 17.86 6.32
CA GLU A 83 6.20 19.15 6.15
C GLU A 83 5.32 19.15 4.89
N LYS A 84 4.04 19.46 5.06
CA LYS A 84 3.03 19.58 3.99
C LYS A 84 2.71 18.28 3.24
N GLU A 85 2.20 17.28 3.96
CA GLU A 85 1.48 16.10 3.41
C GLU A 85 2.29 15.10 2.58
N PHE A 86 3.60 15.29 2.40
CA PHE A 86 4.45 14.34 1.70
C PHE A 86 4.70 13.09 2.55
N ILE A 87 4.33 11.91 2.04
CA ILE A 87 4.59 10.64 2.71
C ILE A 87 6.09 10.34 2.71
N GLN A 88 6.67 10.20 3.90
CA GLN A 88 8.05 9.76 4.07
C GLN A 88 8.11 8.24 3.99
N ARG A 89 8.30 7.72 2.78
CA ARG A 89 8.29 6.28 2.50
C ARG A 89 9.32 5.51 3.33
N GLU A 90 10.58 5.96 3.34
CA GLU A 90 11.65 5.26 4.07
C GLU A 90 11.39 5.27 5.58
N SER A 91 11.01 6.41 6.13
CA SER A 91 10.64 6.54 7.55
C SER A 91 9.46 5.65 7.89
N THR A 92 8.41 5.64 7.04
CA THR A 92 7.21 4.82 7.24
C THR A 92 7.58 3.34 7.20
N LEU A 93 8.32 2.87 6.21
CA LEU A 93 8.71 1.45 6.13
C LEU A 93 9.57 1.04 7.33
N THR A 94 10.50 1.91 7.76
CA THR A 94 11.30 1.69 8.97
C THR A 94 10.44 1.57 10.22
N GLU A 95 9.47 2.47 10.39
CA GLU A 95 8.52 2.48 11.51
C GLU A 95 7.64 1.22 11.55
N PHE A 96 7.31 0.66 10.39
CA PHE A 96 6.58 -0.60 10.26
C PHE A 96 7.49 -1.84 10.29
N GLY A 97 8.81 -1.66 10.43
CA GLY A 97 9.80 -2.73 10.52
C GLY A 97 10.04 -3.47 9.21
N TRP A 98 9.76 -2.85 8.07
CA TRP A 98 9.87 -3.47 6.75
C TRP A 98 11.15 -3.03 6.06
N SER A 99 11.89 -3.98 5.50
CA SER A 99 13.13 -3.71 4.77
C SER A 99 12.80 -3.12 3.41
N TRP A 100 13.32 -1.93 3.13
CA TRP A 100 13.28 -1.32 1.80
C TRP A 100 14.11 -2.19 0.84
N THR A 101 13.44 -2.89 -0.08
CA THR A 101 14.13 -3.62 -1.16
C THR A 101 14.09 -2.76 -2.44
N PRO A 102 15.25 -2.34 -3.00
CA PRO A 102 15.34 -1.42 -4.14
C PRO A 102 14.69 -1.90 -5.46
N CYS A 103 14.07 -3.07 -5.49
CA CYS A 103 13.48 -3.67 -6.69
C CYS A 103 12.20 -2.94 -7.19
N MET A 104 11.72 -1.93 -6.47
CA MET A 104 10.49 -1.18 -6.77
C MET A 104 10.77 0.32 -6.93
N ASN A 105 11.64 0.68 -7.88
CA ASN A 105 11.78 2.07 -8.32
C ASN A 105 10.60 2.46 -9.24
N GLU A 106 9.44 2.71 -8.64
CA GLU A 106 8.46 3.66 -9.16
C GLU A 106 8.06 4.57 -8.01
N VAL A 107 8.88 5.59 -7.73
CA VAL A 107 8.47 6.72 -6.90
C VAL A 107 7.49 7.53 -7.74
N ILE A 108 6.19 7.34 -7.52
CA ILE A 108 5.18 8.24 -8.09
C ILE A 108 5.20 9.51 -7.25
N ILE A 109 5.92 10.53 -7.76
CA ILE A 109 5.76 11.91 -7.31
C ILE A 109 4.36 12.34 -7.77
N VAL A 110 3.42 12.45 -6.83
CA VAL A 110 2.08 13.00 -7.10
C VAL A 110 2.16 14.51 -6.90
N TRP A 111 1.97 15.26 -7.98
CA TRP A 111 1.46 16.63 -7.96
C TRP A 111 -0.06 16.59 -8.03
#